data_AF-A0A7S3DCT7-F1
#
_entry.id   AF-A0A7S3DCT7-F1
#
_cell.length_a   1.000
_cell.length_b   1.000
_cell.length_c   1.000
_cell.angle_alpha   90.00
_cell.angle_beta   90.00
_cell.angle_gamma   90.00
#
_symmetry.space_group_name_H-M   'P 1'
#
loop_
_entity.id
_entity.type
_entity.pdbx_description
1 polymer ?
#
loop_
_entity_poly.entity_id
_entity_poly.type
_entity_poly.pdbx_seq_one_letter_code
_entity_poly.pdbx_strand_id
1 'polypeptide(L)'
;MSYAKAEVTAKDYSRARTVFDRAHTVLMEGEKKAERVTLLRAWKDFENEFGSEEQKKEVEAKMPEVVAKKRPVFDDNGNVKGHEHYNDFVFPEEKTSNPQLKIMQMAQMWKMGASEDAEE
;
A
#
# COMPACT_ATOMS: atom_id res chain seq x y z
N MET A 1 8.52 -32.39 29.79
CA MET A 1 7.77 -31.91 28.61
C MET A 1 8.71 -32.01 27.41
N SER A 2 8.38 -32.82 26.38
CA SER A 2 9.26 -33.08 25.23
C SER A 2 9.31 -31.88 24.27
N TYR A 3 10.51 -31.50 23.85
CA TYR A 3 10.78 -30.41 22.89
C TYR A 3 10.01 -30.59 21.57
N ALA A 4 9.80 -31.84 21.15
CA ALA A 4 9.01 -32.18 19.96
C ALA A 4 7.52 -31.80 20.07
N LYS A 5 6.94 -31.78 21.28
CA LYS A 5 5.58 -31.28 21.49
C LYS A 5 5.52 -29.75 21.45
N ALA A 6 6.58 -29.05 21.86
CA ALA A 6 6.64 -27.60 21.83
C ALA A 6 6.67 -27.08 20.39
N GLU A 7 7.46 -27.69 19.50
CA GLU A 7 7.53 -27.35 18.07
C GLU A 7 6.21 -27.62 17.33
N VAL A 8 5.50 -28.70 17.66
CA VAL A 8 4.18 -29.00 17.07
C VAL A 8 3.09 -28.04 17.57
N THR A 9 3.29 -27.44 18.75
CA THR A 9 2.36 -26.47 19.34
C THR A 9 2.69 -25.03 18.93
N ALA A 10 3.97 -24.75 18.68
CA ALA A 10 4.47 -23.49 18.13
C ALA A 10 4.12 -23.46 16.65
N LYS A 11 2.90 -22.99 16.36
CA LYS A 11 2.46 -22.56 15.04
C LYS A 11 3.27 -21.33 14.60
N ASP A 12 4.56 -21.54 14.35
CA ASP A 12 5.51 -20.46 14.10
C ASP A 12 5.42 -20.06 12.63
N TYR A 13 4.51 -19.11 12.36
CA TYR A 13 4.23 -18.57 11.03
C TYR A 13 5.28 -17.58 10.53
N SER A 14 6.36 -17.38 11.28
CA SER A 14 7.49 -16.51 10.92
C SER A 14 8.03 -16.79 9.51
N ARG A 15 8.18 -18.06 9.13
CA ARG A 15 8.65 -18.44 7.78
C ARG A 15 7.70 -18.01 6.67
N ALA A 16 6.39 -18.14 6.88
CA ALA A 16 5.40 -17.71 5.89
C ALA A 16 5.46 -16.20 5.67
N ARG A 17 5.61 -15.43 6.76
CA ARG A 17 5.79 -13.96 6.70
C ARG A 17 7.03 -13.57 5.93
N THR A 18 8.16 -14.25 6.14
CA THR A 18 9.38 -13.99 5.37
C THR A 18 9.19 -14.23 3.87
N VAL A 19 8.40 -15.24 3.49
CA VAL A 19 8.09 -15.51 2.07
C VAL A 19 7.20 -14.40 1.50
N PHE A 20 6.17 -13.96 2.22
CA PHE A 20 5.34 -12.84 1.79
C PHE A 20 6.13 -11.54 1.61
N ASP A 21 7.02 -11.24 2.56
CA ASP A 21 7.86 -10.04 2.50
C ASP A 21 8.81 -10.07 1.29
N ARG A 22 9.50 -11.21 1.06
CA ARG A 22 10.34 -11.40 -0.13
C ARG A 22 9.55 -11.25 -1.43
N ALA A 23 8.38 -11.88 -1.51
CA ALA A 23 7.51 -11.78 -2.69
C ALA A 23 7.04 -10.34 -2.91
N HIS A 24 6.74 -9.61 -1.84
CA HIS A 24 6.39 -8.20 -1.90
C HIS A 24 7.53 -7.36 -2.47
N THR A 25 8.77 -7.54 -2.01
CA THR A 25 9.96 -6.84 -2.55
C THR A 25 10.16 -7.10 -4.04
N VAL A 26 10.08 -8.36 -4.48
CA VAL A 26 10.24 -8.70 -5.91
C VAL A 26 9.14 -8.07 -6.77
N LEU A 27 7.90 -8.05 -6.28
CA LEU A 27 6.78 -7.42 -7.01
C LEU A 27 6.85 -5.90 -7.01
N MET A 28 7.52 -5.27 -6.04
CA MET A 28 7.83 -3.84 -6.09
C MET A 28 8.79 -3.53 -7.25
N GLU A 29 9.84 -4.33 -7.44
CA GLU A 29 10.83 -4.13 -8.51
C GLU A 29 10.26 -4.44 -9.91
N GLY A 30 9.33 -5.40 -10.00
CA GLY A 30 8.74 -5.83 -11.28
C GLY A 30 7.63 -4.93 -11.85
N GLU A 31 7.25 -3.84 -11.17
CA GLU A 31 6.16 -2.90 -11.53
C GLU A 31 4.77 -3.55 -11.75
N LYS A 32 4.60 -4.81 -11.33
CA LYS A 32 3.36 -5.57 -11.50
C LYS A 32 2.36 -5.29 -10.40
N LYS A 33 1.73 -4.10 -10.48
CA LYS A 33 0.80 -3.60 -9.44
C LYS A 33 -0.37 -4.54 -9.14
N ALA A 34 -0.95 -5.19 -10.16
CA ALA A 34 -2.09 -6.11 -9.98
C ALA A 34 -1.70 -7.39 -9.23
N GLU A 35 -0.56 -8.01 -9.55
CA GLU A 35 -0.06 -9.19 -8.85
C GLU A 35 0.29 -8.86 -7.39
N ARG A 36 0.86 -7.67 -7.14
CA ARG A 36 1.13 -7.15 -5.78
C ARG A 36 -0.14 -7.00 -4.95
N VAL A 37 -1.23 -6.50 -5.53
CA VAL A 37 -2.53 -6.38 -4.84
C VAL A 37 -3.05 -7.77 -4.44
N THR A 38 -2.98 -8.74 -5.34
CA THR A 38 -3.39 -10.13 -5.06
C THR A 38 -2.57 -10.74 -3.94
N LEU A 39 -1.24 -10.55 -3.94
CA LEU A 39 -0.37 -11.02 -2.87
C LEU A 39 -0.75 -10.40 -1.51
N LEU A 40 -0.95 -9.08 -1.46
CA LEU A 40 -1.30 -8.38 -0.22
C LEU A 40 -2.68 -8.80 0.32
N ARG A 41 -3.64 -9.11 -0.56
CA ARG A 41 -4.93 -9.69 -0.15
C ARG A 41 -4.74 -11.06 0.50
N ALA A 42 -3.97 -11.95 -0.15
CA ALA A 42 -3.66 -13.26 0.42
C ALA A 42 -2.90 -13.15 1.76
N TRP A 43 -1.98 -12.19 1.89
CA TRP A 43 -1.28 -11.94 3.16
C TRP A 43 -2.24 -11.42 4.24
N LYS A 44 -3.19 -10.53 3.89
CA LYS A 44 -4.21 -10.07 4.83
C LYS A 44 -5.09 -11.23 5.32
N ASP A 45 -5.53 -12.10 4.42
CA ASP A 45 -6.34 -13.26 4.78
C ASP A 45 -5.56 -14.24 5.67
N PHE A 46 -4.27 -14.43 5.39
CA PHE A 46 -3.37 -15.20 6.24
C PHE A 46 -3.23 -14.63 7.66
N GLU A 47 -2.94 -13.34 7.80
CA GLU A 47 -2.85 -12.71 9.13
C GLU A 47 -4.23 -12.67 9.80
N ASN A 48 -5.33 -12.63 9.05
CA ASN A 48 -6.68 -12.71 9.61
C ASN A 48 -6.95 -14.03 10.35
N GLU A 49 -6.50 -15.14 9.78
CA GLU A 49 -6.67 -16.49 10.34
C GLU A 49 -5.62 -16.83 11.42
N PHE A 50 -4.39 -16.35 11.26
CA PHE A 50 -3.24 -16.84 12.03
C PHE A 50 -2.44 -15.77 12.78
N GLY A 51 -2.69 -14.49 12.50
CA GLY A 51 -1.90 -13.36 12.99
C GLY A 51 -2.51 -12.61 14.19
N SER A 52 -1.68 -11.77 14.83
CA SER A 52 -2.12 -10.82 15.85
C SER A 52 -2.71 -9.55 15.22
N GLU A 53 -3.42 -8.75 16.02
CA GLU A 53 -4.00 -7.48 15.56
C GLU A 53 -2.94 -6.50 15.05
N GLU A 54 -1.73 -6.52 15.63
CA GLU A 54 -0.58 -5.71 15.19
C GLU A 54 -0.15 -6.09 13.77
N GLN A 55 -0.03 -7.38 13.50
CA GLN A 55 0.38 -7.90 12.18
C GLN A 55 -0.66 -7.61 11.11
N LYS A 56 -1.95 -7.65 11.47
CA LYS A 56 -3.03 -7.23 10.58
C LYS A 56 -2.90 -5.76 10.21
N LYS A 57 -2.65 -4.87 11.19
CA LYS A 57 -2.47 -3.44 10.97
C LYS A 57 -1.25 -3.15 10.08
N GLU A 58 -0.15 -3.88 10.25
CA GLU A 58 1.02 -3.75 9.37
C GLU A 58 0.71 -4.10 7.91
N VAL A 59 -0.03 -5.18 7.66
CA VAL A 59 -0.42 -5.56 6.30
C VAL A 59 -1.45 -4.59 5.71
N GLU A 60 -2.40 -4.11 6.52
CA GLU A 60 -3.37 -3.10 6.09
C GLU A 60 -2.70 -1.78 5.73
N ALA A 61 -1.67 -1.36 6.47
CA ALA A 61 -0.89 -0.17 6.16
C ALA A 61 -0.13 -0.28 4.82
N LYS A 62 0.11 -1.50 4.31
CA LYS A 62 0.73 -1.76 3.01
C LYS A 62 -0.28 -1.87 1.86
N MET A 63 -1.60 -1.94 2.14
CA MET A 63 -2.59 -2.11 1.08
C MET A 63 -2.64 -0.89 0.13
N PRO A 64 -2.78 -1.13 -1.19
CA PRO A 64 -2.95 -0.05 -2.15
C PRO A 64 -4.35 0.56 -2.07
N GLU A 65 -4.43 1.85 -2.34
CA GLU A 65 -5.69 2.52 -2.61
C GLU A 65 -6.04 2.41 -4.09
N VAL A 66 -7.32 2.11 -4.36
CA VAL A 66 -7.85 2.08 -5.73
C VAL A 66 -8.28 3.48 -6.11
N VAL A 67 -7.62 4.07 -7.09
CA VAL A 67 -7.93 5.42 -7.59
C VAL A 67 -8.48 5.32 -9.01
N ALA A 68 -9.72 5.79 -9.21
CA ALA A 68 -10.32 5.88 -10.53
C ALA A 68 -9.71 7.05 -11.29
N LYS A 69 -8.88 6.77 -12.31
CA LYS A 69 -8.28 7.77 -13.18
C LYS A 69 -8.98 7.76 -14.56
N LYS A 70 -9.07 8.93 -15.18
CA LYS A 70 -9.63 9.11 -16.52
C LYS A 70 -8.49 9.41 -17.49
N ARG A 71 -8.35 8.61 -18.55
CA ARG A 71 -7.41 8.91 -19.65
C ARG A 71 -8.17 9.26 -20.92
N PRO A 72 -7.74 10.27 -21.69
CA PRO A 72 -8.32 10.53 -23.01
C PRO A 72 -7.99 9.37 -23.96
N VAL A 73 -8.99 8.91 -24.70
CA VAL A 73 -8.83 7.96 -25.80
C VAL A 73 -8.76 8.77 -27.08
N PHE A 74 -7.69 8.59 -27.84
CA PHE A 74 -7.48 9.25 -29.12
C PHE A 74 -7.96 8.33 -30.26
N ASP A 75 -8.57 8.93 -31.26
CA ASP A 75 -8.89 8.31 -32.55
C ASP A 75 -7.63 8.23 -33.44
N ASP A 76 -7.71 7.51 -34.56
CA ASP A 76 -6.63 7.36 -35.55
C ASP A 76 -6.16 8.71 -36.14
N ASN A 77 -7.03 9.73 -36.05
CA ASN A 77 -6.77 11.11 -36.45
C ASN A 77 -6.27 12.02 -35.31
N GLY A 78 -6.01 11.47 -34.11
CA GLY A 78 -5.53 12.23 -32.95
C GLY A 78 -6.59 13.06 -32.22
N ASN A 79 -7.87 12.94 -32.56
CA ASN A 79 -8.96 13.61 -31.85
C ASN A 79 -9.41 12.81 -30.61
N VAL A 80 -9.78 13.49 -29.53
CA VAL A 80 -10.27 12.83 -28.30
C VAL A 80 -11.66 12.27 -28.56
N LYS A 81 -11.76 10.94 -28.66
CA LYS A 81 -13.00 10.19 -28.94
C LYS A 81 -13.81 9.89 -27.68
N GLY A 82 -13.16 9.91 -26.52
CA GLY A 82 -13.80 9.68 -25.24
C GLY A 82 -12.82 9.61 -24.09
N HIS A 83 -13.32 9.30 -22.89
CA HIS A 83 -12.51 9.05 -21.71
C HIS A 83 -12.67 7.59 -21.29
N GLU A 84 -11.56 6.89 -21.09
CA GLU A 84 -11.56 5.55 -20.51
C GLU A 84 -11.28 5.65 -19.01
N HIS A 85 -12.16 5.04 -18.22
CA HIS A 85 -12.03 4.95 -16.78
C HIS A 85 -11.12 3.75 -16.46
N TYR A 86 -9.91 4.00 -15.97
CA TYR A 86 -9.02 2.95 -15.49
C TYR A 86 -8.83 3.04 -13.98
N ASN A 87 -8.81 1.88 -13.33
CA ASN A 87 -8.48 1.78 -11.92
C ASN A 87 -6.97 1.66 -11.79
N ASP A 88 -6.33 2.66 -11.18
CA ASP A 88 -4.93 2.62 -10.81
C ASP A 88 -4.80 2.17 -9.36
N PHE A 89 -3.70 1.49 -9.04
CA PHE A 89 -3.39 1.09 -7.67
C PHE A 89 -2.25 1.98 -7.18
N VAL A 90 -2.55 2.85 -6.21
CA VAL A 90 -1.56 3.74 -5.60
C VAL A 90 -1.17 3.17 -4.25
N PHE A 91 0.09 2.79 -4.11
CA PHE A 91 0.61 2.26 -2.86
C PHE A 91 0.99 3.42 -1.90
N PRO A 92 0.84 3.26 -0.59
CA PRO A 92 1.22 4.28 0.39
C PRO A 92 2.67 4.77 0.25
N GLU A 93 3.60 3.87 -0.10
CA GLU A 93 5.01 4.19 -0.38
C GLU A 93 5.17 5.11 -1.61
N GLU A 94 4.31 4.97 -2.63
CA GLU A 94 4.32 5.82 -3.83
C GLU A 94 3.79 7.22 -3.53
N LYS A 95 2.87 7.37 -2.56
CA LYS A 95 2.34 8.69 -2.16
C LYS A 95 3.44 9.58 -1.58
N THR A 96 4.33 9.02 -0.75
CA THR A 96 5.44 9.76 -0.14
C THR A 96 6.48 10.22 -1.17
N SER A 97 6.58 9.52 -2.29
CA SER A 97 7.50 9.89 -3.38
C SER A 97 7.03 11.13 -4.17
N ASN A 98 5.77 11.55 -4.04
CA ASN A 98 5.23 12.64 -4.85
C ASN A 98 5.57 14.03 -4.26
N PRO A 99 6.50 14.80 -4.86
CA PRO A 99 7.06 16.02 -4.24
C PRO A 99 6.03 17.14 -4.04
N GLN A 100 4.95 17.15 -4.83
CA GLN A 100 3.87 18.14 -4.72
C GLN A 100 3.12 18.05 -3.39
N LEU A 101 2.97 16.85 -2.81
CA LEU A 101 2.28 16.67 -1.53
C LEU A 101 3.09 17.25 -0.36
N LYS A 102 4.43 17.18 -0.43
CA LYS A 102 5.32 17.74 0.59
C LYS A 102 5.26 19.27 0.64
N ILE A 103 5.16 19.92 -0.53
CA ILE A 103 5.00 21.38 -0.61
C ILE A 103 3.68 21.80 0.04
N MET A 104 2.59 21.07 -0.25
CA MET A 104 1.27 21.37 0.32
C MET A 104 1.24 21.18 1.85
N GLN A 105 1.90 20.13 2.38
CA GLN A 105 2.05 19.93 3.82
C GLN A 105 2.85 21.05 4.49
N MET A 106 3.97 21.48 3.88
CA MET A 106 4.76 22.60 4.44
C MET A 106 3.98 23.92 4.41
N ALA A 107 3.20 24.19 3.37
CA ALA A 107 2.34 25.38 3.30
C ALA A 107 1.24 25.35 4.39
N GLN A 108 0.67 24.19 4.70
CA GLN A 108 -0.28 24.03 5.80
C GLN A 108 0.38 24.31 7.15
N MET A 109 1.58 23.76 7.39
CA MET A 109 2.35 24.01 8.61
C MET A 109 2.67 25.50 8.79
N TRP A 110 3.06 26.20 7.72
CA TRP A 110 3.30 27.65 7.78
C TRP A 110 2.05 28.45 8.09
N LYS A 111 0.90 28.08 7.51
CA LYS A 111 -0.37 28.73 7.82
C LYS A 111 -0.77 28.54 9.28
N MET A 112 -0.53 27.34 9.84
CA MET A 112 -0.92 27.01 11.20
C MET A 112 -0.02 27.71 12.23
N GLY A 113 1.30 27.76 12.00
CA GLY A 113 2.22 28.55 12.82
C GLY A 113 1.91 30.06 12.76
N ALA A 114 1.58 30.59 11.58
CA ALA A 114 1.19 32.00 11.44
C ALA A 114 -0.14 32.35 12.13
N SER A 115 -1.01 31.37 12.40
CA SER A 115 -2.21 31.56 13.23
C SER A 115 -1.94 31.42 14.73
N GLU A 116 -0.97 30.59 15.14
CA GLU A 116 -0.54 30.47 16.54
C GLU A 116 0.18 31.74 17.03
N ASP A 117 1.02 32.36 16.19
CA ASP A 117 1.68 33.65 16.48
C ASP A 117 0.69 34.86 16.48
N ALA A 118 -0.57 34.66 16.09
CA ALA A 118 -1.59 35.71 16.03
C ALA A 118 -2.60 35.65 17.20
N GLU A 119 -2.53 34.61 18.04
CA GLU A 119 -3.40 34.42 19.22
C GLU A 119 -2.66 34.62 20.57
N GLU A 120 -1.40 35.08 20.55
CA GLU A 120 -0.62 35.54 21.73
C GLU A 120 -0.48 37.08 21.74
#